data_AF-A0A969WMI7-F1
#
_entry.id   AF-A0A969WMI7-F1
#
_cell.length_a   1.000
_cell.length_b   1.000
_cell.length_c   1.000
_cell.angle_alpha   90.00
_cell.angle_beta   90.00
_cell.angle_gamma   90.00
#
_symmetry.space_group_name_H-M   'P 1'
#
loop_
_entity.id
_entity.type
_entity.pdbx_description
1 polymer ?
#
loop_
_entity_poly.entity_id
_entity_poly.type
_entity_poly.pdbx_seq_one_letter_code
_entity_poly.pdbx_strand_id
1 'polypeptide(L)'
;MNKFKIIISIFLISLLMSCSKSIQVVPLKNTDMQIKKNGMIYFLPQTALEIEFTVTRNVFTAGPYAEYAEKYLSIEGTQTEDKDFYEISNITINPIAIPDPNAVFFICGNSKEKLKLNLTYNNIIKSVNIKSNDIEKAETNNSKSASFSYLNQDIKFLDYT
;
A
#
# COMPACT_ATOMS: atom_id res chain seq x y z
N MET A 1 55.76 -41.15 -6.14
CA MET A 1 55.50 -39.74 -5.80
C MET A 1 54.59 -39.00 -6.79
N ASN A 2 54.67 -39.27 -8.10
CA ASN A 2 53.93 -38.50 -9.12
C ASN A 2 52.41 -38.78 -9.14
N LYS A 3 51.98 -40.02 -8.86
CA LYS A 3 50.55 -40.38 -8.82
C LYS A 3 49.77 -39.64 -7.73
N PHE A 4 50.39 -39.44 -6.56
CA PHE A 4 49.80 -38.69 -5.45
C PHE A 4 49.67 -37.18 -5.75
N LYS A 5 50.67 -36.60 -6.43
CA LYS A 5 50.62 -35.21 -6.88
C LYS A 5 49.52 -34.97 -7.93
N ILE A 6 49.28 -35.93 -8.83
CA ILE A 6 48.21 -35.87 -9.83
C ILE A 6 46.82 -35.90 -9.16
N ILE A 7 46.63 -36.77 -8.16
CA ILE A 7 45.35 -36.86 -7.43
C ILE A 7 45.05 -35.56 -6.67
N ILE A 8 46.06 -34.97 -6.01
CA ILE A 8 45.92 -33.68 -5.32
C ILE A 8 45.58 -32.55 -6.30
N SER A 9 46.21 -32.55 -7.48
CA SER A 9 45.92 -31.54 -8.51
C SER A 9 44.48 -31.63 -9.03
N ILE A 10 43.94 -32.84 -9.23
CA ILE A 10 42.55 -33.04 -9.66
C ILE A 10 41.57 -32.60 -8.57
N PHE A 11 41.86 -32.91 -7.30
CA PHE A 11 41.04 -32.47 -6.17
C PHE A 11 41.01 -30.93 -6.04
N LEU A 12 42.16 -30.28 -6.24
CA LEU A 12 42.25 -28.81 -6.18
C LEU A 12 41.53 -28.12 -7.34
N ILE A 13 41.58 -28.68 -8.56
CA ILE A 13 40.79 -28.18 -9.71
C ILE A 13 39.29 -28.40 -9.50
N SER A 14 38.88 -29.53 -8.92
CA SER A 14 37.46 -29.81 -8.63
C SER A 14 36.89 -28.85 -7.58
N LEU A 15 37.71 -28.42 -6.61
CA LEU A 15 37.30 -27.45 -5.59
C LEU A 15 37.11 -26.04 -6.16
N LEU A 16 37.87 -25.69 -7.20
CA LEU A 16 37.80 -24.37 -7.87
C LEU A 16 36.60 -24.22 -8.82
N MET A 17 35.98 -25.32 -9.27
CA MET A 17 34.84 -25.28 -10.20
C MET A 17 33.46 -25.25 -9.52
N SER A 18 33.40 -25.30 -8.19
CA SER A 18 32.14 -25.17 -7.45
C SER A 18 31.75 -23.70 -7.22
N CYS A 19 31.56 -22.93 -8.29
CA CYS A 19 31.01 -21.57 -8.20
C CYS A 19 29.50 -21.59 -8.48
N SER A 20 28.71 -21.78 -7.42
CA SER A 20 27.25 -21.70 -7.48
C SER A 20 26.81 -20.24 -7.65
N LYS A 21 26.02 -19.94 -8.70
CA LYS A 21 25.43 -18.61 -8.90
C LYS A 21 24.33 -18.38 -7.86
N SER A 22 24.55 -17.44 -6.94
CA SER A 22 23.55 -16.97 -5.97
C SER A 22 22.75 -15.79 -6.53
N ILE A 23 21.50 -15.64 -6.08
CA ILE A 23 20.71 -14.43 -6.30
C ILE A 23 21.30 -13.35 -5.41
N GLN A 24 21.58 -12.18 -5.97
CA GLN A 24 22.13 -11.04 -5.25
C GLN A 24 21.11 -9.90 -5.23
N VAL A 25 20.82 -9.36 -4.05
CA VAL A 25 20.00 -8.15 -3.86
C VAL A 25 20.90 -7.00 -3.45
N VAL A 26 20.79 -5.86 -4.12
CA VAL A 26 21.64 -4.68 -3.89
C VAL A 26 20.75 -3.44 -3.70
N PRO A 27 20.92 -2.65 -2.61
CA PRO A 27 20.22 -1.38 -2.46
C PRO A 27 20.69 -0.36 -3.51
N LEU A 28 19.74 0.31 -4.17
CA LEU A 28 20.00 1.37 -5.15
C LEU A 28 20.18 2.71 -4.42
N LYS A 29 21.26 2.83 -3.64
CA LYS A 29 21.53 4.05 -2.86
C LYS A 29 22.54 5.02 -3.47
N ASN A 30 23.31 4.64 -4.49
CA ASN A 30 24.13 5.56 -5.29
C ASN A 30 24.44 4.95 -6.66
N THR A 31 24.08 5.71 -7.69
CA THR A 31 24.38 5.52 -9.12
C THR A 31 25.87 5.26 -9.29
N ASP A 32 26.27 4.03 -9.61
CA ASP A 32 27.13 3.76 -10.80
C ASP A 32 27.38 2.26 -11.04
N MET A 33 26.77 1.38 -10.26
CA MET A 33 27.01 -0.06 -10.39
C MET A 33 25.70 -0.81 -10.60
N GLN A 34 25.55 -1.38 -11.81
CA GLN A 34 24.81 -2.61 -12.11
C GLN A 34 23.52 -2.57 -12.96
N ILE A 35 23.14 -1.44 -13.59
CA ILE A 35 22.05 -1.49 -14.61
C ILE A 35 22.52 -2.18 -15.93
N LYS A 36 23.78 -2.62 -16.01
CA LYS A 36 24.30 -3.43 -17.14
C LYS A 36 23.95 -4.93 -17.07
N LYS A 37 23.38 -5.42 -15.98
CA LYS A 37 23.02 -6.84 -15.81
C LYS A 37 21.50 -7.02 -15.91
N ASN A 38 21.05 -8.08 -16.57
CA ASN A 38 19.64 -8.49 -16.58
C ASN A 38 19.16 -8.70 -15.13
N GLY A 39 18.33 -7.79 -14.62
CA GLY A 39 17.82 -7.80 -13.26
C GLY A 39 16.54 -6.97 -13.14
N MET A 40 15.88 -7.05 -11.98
CA MET A 40 14.62 -6.34 -11.72
C MET A 40 14.79 -5.35 -10.57
N ILE A 41 14.13 -4.20 -10.69
CA ILE A 41 14.06 -3.17 -9.64
C ILE A 41 12.73 -3.35 -8.90
N TYR A 42 12.76 -3.28 -7.57
CA TYR A 42 11.56 -3.26 -6.76
C TYR A 42 11.70 -2.27 -5.59
N PHE A 43 10.56 -1.86 -5.06
CA PHE A 43 10.43 -1.01 -3.90
C PHE A 43 9.86 -1.83 -2.74
N LEU A 44 10.33 -1.54 -1.53
CA LEU A 44 9.60 -2.00 -0.35
C LEU A 44 8.32 -1.18 -0.18
N PRO A 45 7.22 -1.80 0.26
CA PRO A 45 5.98 -1.09 0.52
C PRO A 45 6.12 -0.22 1.77
N GLN A 46 5.73 1.04 1.65
CA GLN A 46 5.42 1.95 2.74
C GLN A 46 3.91 1.97 2.95
N THR A 47 3.47 1.85 4.21
CA THR A 47 2.05 1.97 4.54
C THR A 47 1.64 3.43 4.54
N ALA A 48 0.63 3.78 3.74
CA ALA A 48 -0.08 5.05 3.83
C ALA A 48 -1.54 4.79 4.22
N LEU A 49 -2.19 5.80 4.80
CA LEU A 49 -3.59 5.72 5.18
C LEU A 49 -4.41 6.52 4.18
N GLU A 50 -5.31 5.85 3.48
CA GLU A 50 -6.36 6.47 2.71
C GLU A 50 -7.55 6.69 3.64
N ILE A 51 -7.94 7.95 3.84
CA ILE A 51 -9.03 8.32 4.73
C ILE A 51 -10.14 8.91 3.87
N GLU A 52 -11.29 8.24 3.85
CA GLU A 52 -12.49 8.66 3.14
C GLU A 52 -13.50 9.23 4.14
N PHE A 53 -13.93 10.46 3.90
CA PHE A 53 -14.96 11.13 4.69
C PHE A 53 -16.25 11.25 3.87
N THR A 54 -17.34 10.70 4.39
CA THR A 54 -18.69 10.97 3.87
C THR A 54 -19.31 12.09 4.68
N VAL A 55 -19.63 13.22 4.04
CA VAL A 55 -20.24 14.39 4.69
C VAL A 55 -21.62 14.61 4.10
N THR A 56 -22.62 14.73 4.97
CA THR A 56 -23.98 15.11 4.60
C THR A 56 -24.18 16.60 4.86
N ARG A 57 -24.62 17.34 3.84
CA ARG A 57 -25.06 18.73 3.97
C ARG A 57 -26.55 18.73 4.29
N ASN A 58 -26.91 19.29 5.44
CA ASN A 58 -28.29 19.51 5.84
C ASN A 58 -28.61 21.00 5.69
N VAL A 59 -29.64 21.29 4.90
CA VAL A 59 -30.18 22.63 4.70
C VAL A 59 -31.59 22.64 5.26
N PHE A 60 -31.81 23.44 6.28
CA PHE A 60 -33.11 23.70 6.86
C PHE A 60 -33.53 25.12 6.44
N THR A 61 -34.69 25.21 5.80
CA THR A 61 -35.30 26.50 5.42
C THR A 61 -36.57 26.68 6.21
N ALA A 62 -36.62 27.75 7.01
CA ALA A 62 -37.79 28.10 7.80
C ALA A 62 -38.89 28.63 6.89
N GLY A 63 -40.12 28.12 7.08
CA GLY A 63 -41.29 28.62 6.36
C GLY A 63 -41.69 30.03 6.85
N PRO A 64 -42.45 30.80 6.04
CA PRO A 64 -42.84 32.17 6.37
C PRO A 64 -43.71 32.30 7.64
N TYR A 65 -44.29 31.20 8.11
CA TYR A 65 -45.09 31.13 9.33
C TYR A 65 -44.45 30.28 10.43
N ALA A 66 -43.15 29.96 10.32
CA ALA A 66 -42.44 29.13 11.30
C ALA A 66 -42.52 29.72 12.72
N GLU A 67 -42.47 31.05 12.85
CA GLU A 67 -42.60 31.77 14.14
C GLU A 67 -43.97 31.59 14.81
N TYR A 68 -44.99 31.18 14.05
CA TYR A 68 -46.36 31.01 14.53
C TYR A 68 -46.70 29.54 14.82
N ALA A 69 -45.82 28.60 14.46
CA ALA A 69 -46.08 27.17 14.60
C ALA A 69 -46.30 26.76 16.07
N GLU A 70 -45.46 27.25 16.99
CA GLU A 70 -45.61 26.95 18.41
C GLU A 70 -46.93 27.50 18.98
N LYS A 71 -47.28 28.74 18.62
CA LYS A 71 -48.46 29.41 19.17
C LYS A 71 -49.79 28.87 18.65
N TYR A 72 -49.87 28.55 17.36
CA TYR A 72 -51.15 28.20 16.71
C TYR A 72 -51.27 26.71 16.37
N LEU A 73 -50.16 25.99 16.29
CA LEU A 73 -50.15 24.55 16.04
C LEU A 73 -49.68 23.74 17.26
N SER A 74 -49.27 24.40 18.35
CA SER A 74 -48.72 23.76 19.56
C SER A 74 -47.55 22.83 19.26
N ILE A 75 -46.76 23.15 18.23
CA ILE A 75 -45.55 22.42 17.87
C ILE A 75 -44.38 23.09 18.59
N GLU A 76 -43.93 22.50 19.69
CA GLU A 76 -42.80 23.02 20.46
C GLU A 76 -41.46 22.71 19.76
N GLY A 77 -40.48 23.62 19.91
CA GLY A 77 -39.11 23.41 19.41
C GLY A 77 -38.92 23.58 17.90
N THR A 78 -39.86 24.23 17.20
CA THR A 78 -39.71 24.54 15.78
C THR A 78 -38.58 25.53 15.53
N GLN A 79 -37.69 25.19 14.59
CA GLN A 79 -36.63 26.09 14.16
C GLN A 79 -37.24 27.23 13.32
N THR A 80 -37.01 28.47 13.75
CA THR A 80 -37.54 29.69 13.15
C THR A 80 -36.59 30.37 12.17
N GLU A 81 -35.34 29.94 12.14
CA GLU A 81 -34.29 30.51 11.28
C GLU A 81 -33.75 29.45 10.31
N ASP A 82 -33.33 29.91 9.13
CA ASP A 82 -32.62 29.06 8.17
C ASP A 82 -31.31 28.55 8.78
N LYS A 83 -31.03 27.26 8.59
CA LYS A 83 -29.81 26.63 9.08
C LYS A 83 -29.17 25.75 8.03
N ASP A 84 -27.91 26.03 7.77
CA ASP A 84 -27.04 25.20 6.94
C ASP A 84 -25.97 24.57 7.84
N PHE A 85 -25.92 23.25 7.91
CA PHE A 85 -24.89 22.53 8.66
C PHE A 85 -24.42 21.27 7.93
N TYR A 86 -23.21 20.84 8.29
CA TYR A 86 -22.56 19.67 7.69
C TYR A 86 -22.31 18.65 8.80
N GLU A 87 -22.62 17.39 8.53
CA GLU A 87 -22.41 16.28 9.46
C GLU A 87 -21.56 15.20 8.78
N ILE A 88 -20.49 14.76 9.45
CA ILE A 88 -19.69 13.63 8.99
C ILE A 88 -20.49 12.36 9.28
N SER A 89 -20.99 11.72 8.24
CA SER A 89 -21.83 10.52 8.35
C SER A 89 -20.99 9.25 8.45
N ASN A 90 -19.80 9.23 7.85
CA ASN A 90 -18.92 8.06 7.88
C ASN A 90 -17.45 8.48 7.71
N ILE A 91 -16.57 7.75 8.39
CA ILE A 91 -15.12 7.81 8.23
C ILE A 91 -14.64 6.39 7.95
N THR A 92 -14.07 6.18 6.77
CA THR A 92 -13.44 4.90 6.40
C THR A 92 -11.93 5.10 6.29
N ILE A 93 -11.16 4.25 6.97
CA ILE A 93 -9.70 4.29 6.95
C ILE A 93 -9.19 3.00 6.33
N ASN A 94 -8.52 3.12 5.19
CA ASN A 94 -7.94 2.00 4.47
C ASN A 94 -6.40 2.10 4.48
N PRO A 95 -5.68 1.12 5.04
CA PRO A 95 -4.24 1.05 4.89
C PRO A 95 -3.90 0.61 3.47
N ILE A 96 -3.16 1.45 2.75
CA ILE A 96 -2.69 1.19 1.39
C ILE A 96 -1.16 1.08 1.36
N ALA A 97 -0.64 0.32 0.40
CA ALA A 97 0.80 0.18 0.19
C ALA A 97 1.27 1.08 -0.97
N ILE A 98 2.19 1.98 -0.67
CA ILE A 98 2.82 2.93 -1.62
C ILE A 98 4.31 2.56 -1.75
N PRO A 99 4.97 2.72 -2.91
CA PRO A 99 6.40 2.44 -3.01
C PRO A 99 7.24 3.41 -2.16
N ASP A 100 8.17 2.91 -1.35
CA ASP A 100 9.11 3.75 -0.57
C ASP A 100 10.31 4.18 -1.43
N PRO A 101 10.47 5.48 -1.76
CA PRO A 101 11.60 5.97 -2.56
C PRO A 101 12.97 5.78 -1.88
N ASN A 102 13.03 5.59 -0.57
CA ASN A 102 14.28 5.39 0.17
C ASN A 102 14.71 3.92 0.25
N ALA A 103 13.80 3.00 -0.07
CA ALA A 103 13.96 1.55 0.04
C ALA A 103 13.83 0.86 -1.32
N VAL A 104 14.70 1.27 -2.24
CA VAL A 104 14.78 0.74 -3.61
C VAL A 104 15.87 -0.31 -3.71
N PHE A 105 15.56 -1.46 -4.31
CA PHE A 105 16.48 -2.59 -4.41
C PHE A 105 16.50 -3.16 -5.82
N PHE A 106 17.67 -3.66 -6.22
CA PHE A 106 17.91 -4.33 -7.49
C PHE A 106 18.24 -5.80 -7.26
N ILE A 107 17.59 -6.67 -8.01
CA ILE A 107 17.83 -8.11 -7.99
C ILE A 107 18.66 -8.50 -9.20
N CYS A 108 19.92 -8.85 -8.93
CA CYS A 108 20.87 -9.42 -9.87
C CYS A 108 20.80 -10.95 -9.84
N GLY A 109 20.44 -11.59 -10.96
CA GLY A 109 20.57 -13.05 -11.06
C GLY A 109 19.93 -13.64 -12.31
N ASN A 110 20.63 -14.56 -12.97
CA ASN A 110 20.06 -15.41 -14.02
C ASN A 110 19.23 -16.52 -13.38
N SER A 111 18.06 -16.17 -12.88
CA SER A 111 17.16 -17.12 -12.24
C SER A 111 15.83 -17.15 -12.97
N LYS A 112 15.84 -17.60 -14.23
CA LYS A 112 14.60 -17.98 -14.91
C LYS A 112 13.87 -19.13 -14.19
N GLU A 113 14.56 -19.86 -13.30
CA GLU A 113 14.05 -21.10 -12.72
C GLU A 113 13.85 -21.10 -11.19
N LYS A 114 14.53 -20.24 -10.40
CA LYS A 114 14.54 -20.36 -8.92
C LYS A 114 13.74 -19.29 -8.17
N LEU A 115 13.45 -18.15 -8.78
CA LEU A 115 12.72 -17.06 -8.12
C LEU A 115 11.80 -16.37 -9.13
N LYS A 116 10.49 -16.56 -8.98
CA LYS A 116 9.48 -15.84 -9.77
C LYS A 116 8.92 -14.73 -8.90
N LEU A 117 9.18 -13.48 -9.25
CA LEU A 117 8.59 -12.34 -8.56
C LEU A 117 7.52 -11.74 -9.44
N ASN A 118 6.37 -11.47 -8.85
CA ASN A 118 5.36 -10.65 -9.47
C ASN A 118 5.33 -9.33 -8.73
N LEU A 119 5.44 -8.25 -9.49
CA LEU A 119 5.41 -6.89 -8.99
C LEU A 119 4.07 -6.25 -9.35
N THR A 120 3.64 -5.30 -8.54
CA THR A 120 2.57 -4.35 -8.88
C THR A 120 3.07 -3.38 -9.97
N TYR A 121 2.15 -2.65 -10.62
CA TYR A 121 2.50 -1.61 -11.60
C TYR A 121 3.49 -0.55 -11.05
N ASN A 122 3.43 -0.29 -9.73
CA ASN A 122 4.36 0.59 -9.00
C ASN A 122 5.64 -0.11 -8.49
N ASN A 123 6.01 -1.28 -9.05
CA ASN A 123 7.21 -2.04 -8.69
C ASN A 123 7.30 -2.45 -7.20
N ILE A 124 6.18 -2.55 -6.49
CA ILE A 124 6.10 -3.17 -5.15
C ILE A 124 6.00 -4.68 -5.32
N ILE A 125 6.63 -5.46 -4.45
CA ILE A 125 6.49 -6.93 -4.44
C ILE A 125 5.04 -7.32 -4.14
N LYS A 126 4.39 -8.00 -5.08
CA LYS A 126 3.02 -8.54 -4.93
C LYS A 126 3.04 -10.00 -4.50
N SER A 127 3.90 -10.83 -5.11
CA SER A 127 4.04 -12.23 -4.73
C SER A 127 5.38 -12.84 -5.13
N VAL A 128 5.74 -13.93 -4.47
CA VAL A 128 6.95 -14.71 -4.71
C VAL A 128 6.58 -16.16 -5.01
N ASN A 129 7.10 -16.70 -6.10
CA ASN A 129 6.91 -18.06 -6.58
C ASN A 129 5.45 -18.46 -6.90
N ILE A 130 4.57 -17.48 -7.12
CA ILE A 130 3.18 -17.69 -7.54
C ILE A 130 3.06 -17.51 -9.06
N LYS A 131 2.26 -18.36 -9.72
CA LYS A 131 1.93 -18.20 -11.15
C LYS A 131 0.91 -17.06 -11.31
N SER A 132 1.01 -16.30 -12.40
CA SER A 132 0.13 -15.14 -12.66
C SER A 132 -1.37 -15.43 -12.50
N ASN A 133 -1.83 -16.59 -12.97
CA ASN A 133 -3.25 -16.98 -12.95
C ASN A 133 -3.81 -17.23 -11.54
N ASP A 134 -2.95 -17.50 -10.56
CA ASP A 134 -3.35 -17.76 -9.17
C ASP A 134 -3.42 -16.45 -8.34
N ILE A 135 -2.92 -15.33 -8.90
CA ILE A 135 -2.88 -14.03 -8.24
C ILE A 135 -4.24 -13.32 -8.31
N GLU A 136 -4.92 -13.38 -9.46
CA GLU A 136 -6.25 -12.76 -9.65
C GLU A 136 -7.30 -13.34 -8.69
N LYS A 137 -7.17 -14.62 -8.30
CA LYS A 137 -8.07 -15.28 -7.34
C LYS A 137 -7.82 -14.87 -5.89
N ALA A 138 -6.61 -14.42 -5.55
CA ALA A 138 -6.27 -14.01 -4.19
C ALA A 138 -6.79 -12.60 -3.86
N GLU A 139 -6.95 -11.73 -4.86
CA GLU A 139 -7.44 -10.36 -4.70
C GLU A 139 -8.91 -10.29 -4.30
N THR A 140 -9.73 -11.25 -4.74
CA THR A 140 -11.17 -11.27 -4.45
C THR A 140 -11.49 -11.59 -2.98
N ASN A 141 -10.55 -12.15 -2.21
CA ASN A 141 -10.82 -12.70 -0.88
C ASN A 141 -10.33 -11.84 0.29
N ASN A 142 -9.47 -10.84 0.07
CA ASN A 142 -8.80 -10.08 1.13
C ASN A 142 -9.33 -8.65 1.38
N SER A 143 -10.38 -8.21 0.69
CA SER A 143 -11.02 -6.90 0.87
C SER A 143 -12.03 -6.84 2.04
N LYS A 144 -11.83 -7.62 3.11
CA LYS A 144 -12.57 -7.43 4.37
C LYS A 144 -11.81 -6.42 5.25
N SER A 145 -12.18 -5.16 5.03
CA SER A 145 -11.67 -3.96 5.72
C SER A 145 -11.71 -4.10 7.25
N ALA A 146 -10.64 -3.62 7.90
CA ALA A 146 -10.59 -3.43 9.34
C ALA A 146 -11.36 -2.14 9.69
N SER A 147 -12.64 -2.30 9.99
CA SER A 147 -13.51 -1.21 10.45
C SER A 147 -13.18 -0.81 11.88
N PHE A 148 -12.61 0.38 12.08
CA PHE A 148 -12.46 1.02 13.38
C PHE A 148 -13.56 2.08 13.55
N SER A 149 -14.52 1.82 14.45
CA SER A 149 -15.57 2.76 14.82
C SER A 149 -15.07 3.74 15.89
N TYR A 150 -15.02 5.04 15.56
CA TYR A 150 -14.86 6.11 16.55
C TYR A 150 -16.17 6.85 16.72
N LEU A 151 -16.58 7.04 17.99
CA LEU A 151 -17.74 7.83 18.41
C LEU A 151 -17.32 9.30 18.52
N ASN A 152 -18.15 10.19 17.95
CA ASN A 152 -17.89 11.60 17.64
C ASN A 152 -17.33 12.47 18.78
N GLN A 153 -16.45 13.43 18.40
CA GLN A 153 -16.57 14.86 18.76
C GLN A 153 -15.65 15.73 17.85
N ASP A 154 -16.29 16.64 17.12
CA ASP A 154 -15.84 17.87 16.43
C ASP A 154 -14.41 17.94 15.83
N ILE A 155 -14.33 17.90 14.48
CA ILE A 155 -13.14 18.40 13.75
C ILE A 155 -13.58 19.45 12.74
N LYS A 156 -13.32 20.72 13.07
CA LYS A 156 -13.29 21.82 12.10
C LYS A 156 -11.88 21.91 11.53
N PHE A 157 -11.72 21.68 10.23
CA PHE A 157 -10.50 22.05 9.52
C PHE A 157 -10.61 23.52 9.13
N LEU A 158 -9.92 24.41 9.86
CA LEU A 158 -9.62 25.74 9.34
C LEU A 158 -8.32 25.63 8.54
N ASP A 159 -8.41 25.96 7.25
CA ASP A 159 -7.23 26.20 6.43
C ASP A 159 -6.51 27.45 6.96
N TYR A 160 -5.27 27.29 7.42
CA TYR A 160 -4.37 28.41 7.71
C TYR A 160 -3.52 28.69 6.47
N THR A 161 -3.94 29.68 5.67
CA THR A 161 -3.03 30.51 4.85
C THR A 161 -2.89 31.87 5.48
#